data_AF-A0A150EMD8-F1
#
_entry.id   AF-A0A150EMD8-F1
#
_cell.length_a   1.000
_cell.length_b   1.000
_cell.length_c   1.000
_cell.angle_alpha   90.00
_cell.angle_beta   90.00
_cell.angle_gamma   90.00
#
_symmetry.space_group_name_H-M   'P 1'
#
loop_
_entity.id
_entity.type
_entity.pdbx_description
1 polymer ?
#
loop_
_entity_poly.entity_id
_entity_poly.type
_entity_poly.pdbx_seq_one_letter_code
_entity_poly.pdbx_strand_id
1 'polypeptide(L)' 'MIVKILKDSSNSFLCTVQNKNGDQYVKKWFRKHENNEELGRPTFKEVERDWKENRESFMYPNVKALY' A
#
# COMPACT_ATOMS: atom_id res chain seq x y z
N MET A 1 2.83 -14.26 3.28
CA MET A 1 2.42 -12.86 3.12
C MET A 1 2.63 -12.53 1.67
N ILE A 2 1.61 -12.05 0.98
CA ILE A 2 1.68 -11.73 -0.44
C ILE A 2 1.50 -10.22 -0.57
N VAL A 3 2.45 -9.56 -1.24
CA VAL A 3 2.37 -8.13 -1.54
C VAL A 3 2.06 -7.93 -3.00
N LYS A 4 1.04 -7.12 -3.30
CA LYS A 4 0.66 -6.72 -4.66
C LYS A 4 0.74 -5.21 -4.77
N ILE A 5 1.27 -4.70 -5.87
CA ILE A 5 1.42 -3.27 -6.13
C ILE A 5 0.84 -2.99 -7.52
N LEU A 6 -0.32 -2.35 -7.54
CA LEU A 6 -1.06 -1.99 -8.75
C LEU A 6 -0.90 -0.49 -9.01
N LYS A 7 -0.69 -0.10 -10.26
CA LYS A 7 -0.71 1.32 -10.64
C LYS A 7 -2.17 1.77 -10.68
N ASP A 8 -2.52 2.76 -9.87
CA ASP A 8 -3.82 3.40 -9.91
C ASP A 8 -3.84 4.40 -11.08
N SER A 9 -5.02 4.81 -11.55
CA SER A 9 -5.15 5.76 -12.67
C SER A 9 -4.61 7.17 -12.35
N SER A 10 -4.37 7.47 -11.07
CA SER A 10 -3.74 8.70 -10.57
C SER A 10 -2.20 8.54 -10.39
N ASN A 11 -1.50 9.59 -9.97
CA ASN A 11 -0.08 9.54 -9.53
C ASN A 11 0.09 8.76 -8.20
N SER A 12 -0.48 7.57 -8.11
CA SER A 12 -0.50 6.74 -6.92
C SER A 12 -0.49 5.25 -7.28
N PHE A 13 -0.07 4.45 -6.31
CA PHE A 13 -0.09 3.00 -6.38
C PHE A 13 -1.01 2.45 -5.31
N LEU A 14 -1.72 1.37 -5.63
CA LEU A 14 -2.50 0.61 -4.67
C LEU A 14 -1.67 -0.58 -4.20
N CYS A 15 -1.28 -0.54 -2.94
CA CYS A 15 -0.48 -1.57 -2.30
C CYS A 15 -1.40 -2.47 -1.48
N THR A 16 -1.38 -3.77 -1.75
CA THR A 16 -2.17 -4.76 -1.04
C THR A 16 -1.25 -5.77 -0.36
N VAL A 17 -1.49 -6.02 0.92
CA VAL A 17 -0.80 -7.04 1.71
C VAL A 17 -1.82 -8.07 2.15
N GLN A 18 -1.60 -9.32 1.78
CA GLN A 18 -2.39 -10.46 2.27
C GLN A 18 -1.56 -11.27 3.26
N ASN A 19 -2.09 -11.47 4.47
CA ASN A 19 -1.42 -12.30 5.48
C ASN A 19 -1.66 -13.79 5.22
N LYS A 20 -1.12 -14.67 6.08
CA LYS A 20 -1.31 -16.13 5.92
C LYS A 20 -2.74 -16.60 6.25
N ASN A 21 -3.49 -15.81 7.01
CA ASN A 21 -4.86 -16.10 7.43
C ASN A 21 -5.90 -15.69 6.38
N GLY A 22 -5.46 -15.04 5.28
CA GLY A 22 -6.33 -14.53 4.23
C GLY A 22 -6.76 -13.07 4.41
N ASP A 23 -6.46 -12.46 5.57
CA ASP A 23 -6.77 -11.04 5.80
C ASP A 23 -6.00 -10.17 4.80
N GLN A 24 -6.74 -9.25 4.18
CA GLN A 24 -6.24 -8.33 3.17
C GLN A 24 -6.20 -6.91 3.73
N TYR A 25 -5.04 -6.27 3.59
CA TYR A 25 -4.79 -4.90 3.99
C TYR A 25 -4.40 -4.09 2.76
N VAL A 26 -4.88 -2.87 2.65
CA VAL A 26 -4.74 -2.08 1.42
C VAL A 26 -4.31 -0.67 1.79
N LYS A 27 -3.30 -0.13 1.12
CA LYS A 27 -2.83 1.25 1.30
C LYS A 27 -2.71 1.91 -0.06
N LYS A 28 -3.20 3.15 -0.16
CA LYS A 28 -2.92 4.01 -1.31
C LYS A 28 -1.60 4.72 -1.08
N TRP A 29 -0.63 4.46 -1.95
CA TRP A 29 0.70 5.03 -1.93
C TRP A 29 0.75 6.21 -2.90
N PHE A 30 0.80 7.42 -2.37
CA PHE A 30 0.86 8.62 -3.19
C PHE A 30 2.31 8.92 -3.57
N ARG A 31 2.50 9.35 -4.82
CA ARG A 31 3.76 9.96 -5.25
C ARG A 31 3.86 11.34 -4.61
N LYS A 32 4.51 11.48 -3.46
CA LYS A 32 4.80 12.80 -2.89
C LYS A 32 5.75 13.54 -3.83
N HIS A 33 5.35 14.75 -4.25
CA HIS A 33 6.11 15.62 -5.16
C HIS A 33 6.95 16.65 -4.37
N GLU A 34 7.39 16.32 -3.15
CA GLU A 34 7.86 17.35 -2.20
C GLU A 34 9.34 17.75 -2.40
N ASN A 35 10.09 17.16 -3.35
CA ASN A 35 11.52 17.48 -3.50
C ASN A 35 12.13 17.25 -4.90
N ASN A 36 11.35 17.28 -5.99
CA ASN A 36 11.81 16.91 -7.36
C ASN A 36 12.37 15.49 -7.53
N GLU A 37 12.52 14.71 -6.46
CA GLU A 37 12.68 13.27 -6.52
C GLU A 37 11.31 12.66 -6.79
N GLU A 38 11.13 12.25 -8.04
CA GLU A 38 10.02 11.40 -8.47
C GLU A 38 10.04 10.10 -7.65
N LEU A 39 9.39 10.06 -6.48
CA LEU A 39 9.21 8.83 -5.70
C LEU A 39 8.64 7.76 -6.63
N GLY A 40 9.44 6.75 -6.95
CA GLY A 40 9.11 5.77 -7.97
C GLY A 40 7.92 4.89 -7.57
N ARG A 41 7.66 3.85 -8.39
CA ARG A 41 6.82 2.74 -7.95
C ARG A 41 7.38 2.20 -6.62
N PRO A 42 6.58 2.07 -5.55
CA PRO A 42 7.08 1.54 -4.29
C PRO A 42 7.59 0.12 -4.52
N THR A 43 8.67 -0.23 -3.83
CA THR A 43 9.21 -1.59 -3.87
C THR A 43 8.43 -2.50 -2.92
N PHE A 44 8.51 -3.81 -3.14
CA PHE A 44 7.94 -4.78 -2.21
C PHE A 44 8.48 -4.59 -0.80
N LYS A 45 9.80 -4.40 -0.64
CA LYS A 45 10.43 -4.20 0.67
C LYS A 45 9.93 -2.96 1.42
N GLU A 46 9.68 -1.86 0.72
CA GLU A 46 9.11 -0.65 1.33
C GLU A 46 7.70 -0.89 1.83
N VAL A 47 6.87 -1.54 1.02
CA VAL A 47 5.48 -1.88 1.40
C VAL A 47 5.48 -2.86 2.58
N GLU A 48 6.37 -3.86 2.59
CA GLU A 48 6.50 -4.80 3.70
C GLU A 48 6.96 -4.13 4.99
N ARG A 49 7.93 -3.22 4.89
CA ARG A 49 8.46 -2.47 6.04
C ARG A 49 7.37 -1.56 6.62
N ASP A 50 6.74 -0.76 5.78
CA ASP A 50 5.67 0.15 6.17
C ASP A 50 4.45 -0.60 6.73
N TRP A 51 4.13 -1.81 6.21
CA TRP A 51 3.12 -2.68 6.82
C TRP A 51 3.50 -3.14 8.23
N LYS A 52 4.77 -3.48 8.48
CA LYS A 52 5.22 -3.91 9.82
C LYS A 52 5.23 -2.75 10.82
N GLU A 53 5.60 -1.56 10.37
CA GLU A 53 5.72 -0.36 11.22
C GLU A 53 4.37 0.36 11.40
N ASN A 54 3.53 0.40 10.36
CA ASN A 54 2.31 1.22 10.31
C ASN A 54 1.11 0.43 9.75
N ARG A 55 0.74 -0.68 10.42
CA ARG A 55 -0.40 -1.53 9.99
C ARG A 55 -1.70 -0.74 9.79
N GLU A 56 -1.96 0.23 10.65
CA GLU A 56 -3.18 1.04 10.61
C GLU A 56 -3.29 1.90 9.34
N SER A 57 -2.16 2.17 8.67
CA SER A 57 -2.14 2.92 7.40
C SER A 57 -2.66 2.09 6.22
N PHE A 58 -2.80 0.77 6.36
CA PHE A 58 -3.31 -0.13 5.32
C PHE A 58 -4.80 -0.47 5.48
N MET A 59 -5.62 0.56 5.65
CA MET A 59 -7.09 0.46 5.70
C MET A 59 -7.76 1.27 4.57
N TYR A 60 -7.27 1.17 3.33
CA TYR A 60 -7.78 1.92 2.18
C TYR A 60 -8.73 1.11 1.27
N PRO A 61 -9.84 1.68 0.79
CA PRO A 61 -10.51 2.83 1.39
C PRO A 61 -10.93 2.44 2.81
N ASN A 62 -11.20 3.39 3.70
CA ASN A 62 -11.52 3.17 5.12
C ASN A 62 -12.84 2.39 5.30
N VAL A 63 -12.79 1.14 4.90
CA VAL A 63 -13.85 0.18 4.79
C VAL A 63 -13.18 -1.05 5.36
N LYS A 64 -13.44 -1.34 6.64
CA LYS A 64 -13.63 -2.73 7.02
C LYS A 64 -14.54 -3.28 5.94
N ALA A 65 -14.00 -4.01 4.97
CA ALA A 65 -14.79 -4.70 3.97
C ALA A 65 -15.54 -5.79 4.76
N LEU A 66 -16.64 -5.37 5.37
CA LEU A 66 -17.73 -6.23 5.79
C LEU A 66 -18.28 -6.80 4.49
N TYR A 67 -17.73 -7.94 4.07
CA TYR A 67 -18.42 -8.94 3.26
C TYR A 67 -17.83 -10.30 3.58
#